data_AF-K1TGM4-F1
#
_entry.id   AF-K1TGM4-F1
#
_cell.length_a   1.000
_cell.length_b   1.000
_cell.length_c   1.000
_cell.angle_alpha   90.00
_cell.angle_beta   90.00
_cell.angle_gamma   90.00
#
_symmetry.space_group_name_H-M   'P 1'
#
loop_
_entity.id
_entity.type
_entity.pdbx_description
1 polymer ?
#
loop_
_entity_poly.entity_id
_entity_poly.type
_entity_poly.pdbx_seq_one_letter_code
_entity_poly.pdbx_strand_id
1 'polypeptide(L)'
;LTCVFVDQGLMRKNEGDFVEKTFTSLFDMNFVRVNCQDHFINALKGVSDPEQKRKIIGTEFYKVFWDEIRNRPRRDFLHRAPYTPTA
;
A
#
# COMPACT_ATOMS: atom_id res chain seq x y z
N LEU A 1 -9.64 -12.99 5.91
CA LEU A 1 -8.42 -12.24 5.55
C LEU A 1 -8.85 -10.93 4.90
N THR A 2 -8.37 -9.79 5.39
CA THR A 2 -8.65 -8.47 4.79
C THR A 2 -7.38 -7.99 4.12
N CYS A 3 -7.43 -7.77 2.82
CA CYS A 3 -6.30 -7.25 2.05
C CYS A 3 -6.39 -5.73 2.02
N VAL A 4 -5.45 -5.05 2.66
CA VAL A 4 -5.33 -3.59 2.60
C VAL A 4 -4.32 -3.25 1.50
N PHE A 5 -4.81 -2.54 0.49
CA PHE A 5 -4.05 -2.09 -0.66
C PHE A 5 -3.87 -0.57 -0.58
N VAL A 6 -2.64 -0.11 -0.35
CA VAL A 6 -2.30 1.31 -0.28
C VAL A 6 -1.83 1.78 -1.65
N ASP A 7 -2.66 2.58 -2.30
CA ASP A 7 -2.36 3.21 -3.58
C ASP A 7 -1.62 4.54 -3.34
N GLN A 8 -0.30 4.50 -3.52
CA GLN A 8 0.59 5.66 -3.44
C GLN A 8 0.51 6.58 -4.67
N GLY A 9 -0.29 6.23 -5.69
CA GLY A 9 -0.43 7.03 -6.91
C GLY A 9 0.77 7.00 -7.87
N LEU A 10 1.72 6.09 -7.63
CA LEU A 10 2.88 5.83 -8.49
C LEU A 10 2.72 4.56 -9.34
N MET A 11 1.50 4.02 -9.39
CA MET A 11 1.18 2.79 -10.11
C MET A 11 0.93 3.05 -11.60
N ARG A 12 0.99 1.99 -12.41
CA ARG A 12 0.67 2.08 -13.83
C ARG A 12 -0.82 2.33 -14.04
N LYS A 13 -1.15 2.91 -15.19
CA LYS A 13 -2.54 3.18 -15.58
C LYS A 13 -3.38 1.90 -15.46
N ASN A 14 -4.50 1.99 -14.72
CA ASN A 14 -5.46 0.92 -14.46
C ASN A 14 -4.93 -0.25 -13.60
N GLU A 15 -3.74 -0.15 -13.01
CA GLU A 15 -3.17 -1.25 -12.22
C GLU A 15 -3.96 -1.47 -10.92
N GLY A 16 -4.37 -0.40 -10.23
CA GLY A 16 -5.18 -0.51 -9.02
C GLY A 16 -6.53 -1.19 -9.27
N ASP A 17 -7.18 -0.89 -10.40
CA ASP A 17 -8.48 -1.46 -10.75
C ASP A 17 -8.36 -2.93 -11.14
N PHE A 18 -7.26 -3.29 -11.81
CA PHE A 18 -6.96 -4.69 -12.13
C PHE A 18 -6.69 -5.51 -10.87
N VAL A 19 -5.92 -4.96 -9.93
CA VAL A 19 -5.64 -5.60 -8.64
C VAL A 19 -6.95 -5.79 -7.88
N GLU A 20 -7.74 -4.73 -7.69
CA GLU A 20 -9.02 -4.81 -7.01
C GLU A 20 -9.93 -5.90 -7.61
N LYS A 21 -10.14 -5.86 -8.93
CA LYS A 21 -10.95 -6.87 -9.64
C LYS A 21 -10.41 -8.28 -9.48
N THR A 22 -9.09 -8.47 -9.54
CA THR A 22 -8.47 -9.80 -9.37
C THR A 22 -8.73 -10.33 -7.95
N PHE A 23 -8.53 -9.51 -6.93
CA PHE A 23 -8.68 -9.92 -5.54
C PHE A 23 -10.13 -10.08 -5.09
N THR A 24 -11.07 -9.27 -5.59
CA THR A 24 -12.50 -9.42 -5.28
C THR A 24 -13.16 -10.52 -6.09
N SER A 25 -12.88 -10.65 -7.40
CA SER A 25 -13.58 -11.60 -8.27
C SER A 25 -13.04 -13.03 -8.21
N LEU A 26 -11.74 -13.22 -7.97
CA LEU A 26 -11.15 -14.58 -7.95
C LEU A 26 -11.08 -15.17 -6.55
N PHE A 27 -10.97 -14.35 -5.51
CA PHE A 27 -10.69 -14.82 -4.15
C PHE A 27 -11.79 -14.50 -3.13
N ASP A 28 -12.86 -13.79 -3.52
CA ASP A 28 -13.96 -13.36 -2.63
C ASP A 28 -13.45 -12.78 -1.29
N MET A 29 -12.36 -12.01 -1.38
CA MET A 29 -11.69 -11.44 -0.21
C MET A 29 -12.13 -10.00 0.03
N ASN A 30 -12.19 -9.61 1.30
CA ASN A 30 -12.39 -8.22 1.70
C ASN A 30 -11.19 -7.38 1.25
N PHE A 31 -11.37 -6.65 0.15
CA PHE A 31 -10.37 -5.75 -0.42
C PHE A 31 -10.63 -4.31 0.01
N VAL A 32 -9.61 -3.66 0.55
CA VAL A 32 -9.67 -2.29 1.03
C VAL A 32 -8.65 -1.48 0.24
N ARG A 33 -9.14 -0.59 -0.62
CA ARG A 33 -8.29 0.34 -1.34
C ARG A 33 -8.16 1.65 -0.56
N VAL A 34 -6.95 1.99 -0.16
CA VAL A 34 -6.62 3.26 0.48
C VAL A 34 -5.90 4.13 -0.54
N ASN A 35 -6.53 5.22 -0.99
CA ASN A 35 -5.90 6.15 -1.93
C ASN A 35 -5.13 7.23 -1.15
N CYS A 36 -3.80 7.25 -1.32
CA CYS A 36 -2.90 8.21 -0.70
C CYS A 36 -2.02 8.95 -1.71
N GLN A 37 -2.44 9.02 -2.98
CA GLN A 37 -1.67 9.66 -4.05
C GLN A 37 -1.18 11.06 -3.67
N ASP A 38 -2.07 11.95 -3.24
CA ASP A 38 -1.71 13.33 -2.90
C ASP A 38 -0.75 13.39 -1.71
N HIS A 39 -0.90 12.48 -0.75
CA HIS A 39 -0.05 12.40 0.43
C HIS A 39 1.39 12.04 0.05
N PHE A 40 1.58 11.01 -0.79
CA PHE A 40 2.90 10.60 -1.25
C PHE A 40 3.54 11.62 -2.19
N ILE A 41 2.76 12.21 -3.11
CA ILE A 41 3.26 13.27 -4.00
C ILE A 41 3.73 14.48 -3.19
N ASN A 42 2.97 14.89 -2.17
CA ASN A 42 3.37 15.99 -1.29
C ASN A 42 4.60 15.64 -0.45
N ALA A 43 4.69 14.43 0.08
CA ALA A 43 5.84 13.96 0.87
C ALA A 43 7.13 13.87 0.03
N LEU A 44 7.01 13.62 -1.27
CA LEU A 44 8.15 13.53 -2.20
C LEU A 44 8.50 14.86 -2.88
N LYS A 45 7.70 15.91 -2.66
CA LYS A 45 7.90 17.21 -3.30
C LYS A 45 9.22 17.83 -2.86
N GLY A 46 10.12 18.04 -3.83
CA GLY A 46 11.44 18.63 -3.58
C GLY A 46 12.52 17.65 -3.11
N VAL A 47 12.20 16.37 -2.95
CA VAL A 47 13.19 15.34 -2.63
C VAL A 47 13.87 14.89 -3.92
N SER A 48 15.18 15.10 -4.03
CA SER A 48 15.98 14.65 -5.18
C SER A 48 16.74 13.36 -4.87
N ASP A 49 17.22 13.21 -3.63
CA ASP A 49 18.04 12.08 -3.19
C ASP A 49 17.26 10.74 -3.18
N PRO A 50 17.75 9.70 -3.87
CA PRO A 50 17.04 8.43 -4.01
C PRO A 50 16.92 7.65 -2.70
N GLU A 51 17.90 7.74 -1.80
CA GLU A 51 17.85 7.06 -0.50
C GLU A 51 16.82 7.72 0.42
N GLN A 52 16.76 9.05 0.44
CA GLN A 52 15.72 9.80 1.15
C GLN A 52 14.32 9.49 0.61
N LYS A 53 14.14 9.43 -0.73
CA LYS A 53 12.85 9.02 -1.32
C LYS A 53 12.41 7.64 -0.81
N ARG A 54 13.31 6.65 -0.85
CA ARG A 54 13.01 5.28 -0.36
C ARG A 54 12.61 5.30 1.11
N LYS A 55 13.32 6.04 1.95
CA LYS A 55 13.03 6.13 3.37
C LYS A 55 11.68 6.81 3.65
N ILE A 56 11.36 7.88 2.92
CA ILE A 56 10.08 8.59 3.04
C ILE A 56 8.93 7.67 2.62
N ILE A 57 9.02 7.04 1.44
CA ILE A 57 7.98 6.14 0.94
C ILE A 57 7.72 5.00 1.93
N GLY A 58 8.77 4.32 2.40
CA GLY A 58 8.61 3.23 3.36
C GLY A 58 8.01 3.68 4.70
N THR A 59 8.41 4.85 5.19
CA THR A 59 7.89 5.40 6.45
C THR A 59 6.43 5.80 6.33
N GLU A 60 6.06 6.52 5.26
CA GLU A 60 4.69 6.98 5.05
C GLU A 60 3.74 5.81 4.74
N PHE A 61 4.20 4.81 3.98
CA PHE A 61 3.44 3.59 3.74
C PHE A 61 3.09 2.88 5.06
N TYR A 62 4.08 2.69 5.93
CA TYR A 62 3.87 2.03 7.22
C TYR A 62 2.87 2.79 8.09
N LYS A 63 2.94 4.14 8.12
CA LYS A 63 2.00 4.97 8.88
C LYS A 63 0.58 4.85 8.37
N VAL A 64 0.35 5.06 7.07
CA VAL A 64 -0.98 4.95 6.44
C VAL A 64 -1.57 3.56 6.68
N PHE A 65 -0.76 2.53 6.46
CA PHE A 65 -1.19 1.15 6.65
C PHE A 65 -1.56 0.85 8.11
N TRP A 66 -0.76 1.32 9.08
CA TRP A 66 -1.07 1.14 10.50
C TRP A 66 -2.28 1.92 10.96
N ASP A 67 -2.48 3.12 10.44
CA ASP A 67 -3.65 3.94 10.77
C ASP A 67 -4.94 3.26 10.30
N GLU A 68 -4.92 2.71 9.09
CA GLU A 68 -6.04 1.94 8.54
C GLU A 68 -6.32 0.64 9.33
N ILE A 69 -5.27 -0.05 9.79
CA ILE A 69 -5.42 -1.23 10.65
C ILE A 69 -5.97 -0.86 12.03
N ARG A 70 -5.48 0.23 12.64
CA ARG A 70 -5.88 0.65 13.99
C ARG A 70 -7.34 1.12 14.02
N ASN A 71 -7.80 1.78 12.96
CA ASN A 71 -9.18 2.23 12.83
C ASN A 71 -10.15 1.08 12.55
N ARG A 72 -9.67 -0.13 12.26
CA ARG A 72 -10.51 -1.32 12.05
C ARG A 72 -10.62 -2.16 13.33
N PRO A 73 -11.81 -2.69 13.64
CA PRO A 73 -11.98 -3.57 14.79
C PRO A 73 -11.07 -4.80 14.63
N ARG A 74 -10.32 -5.14 15.70
CA ARG A 74 -9.36 -6.25 15.73
C ARG A 74 -10.02 -7.56 15.24
N ARG A 75 -9.82 -7.88 13.96
CA ARG A 75 -9.85 -9.25 13.45
C ARG A 75 -8.72 -9.40 12.44
N ASP A 76 -7.83 -10.31 12.82
CA ASP A 76 -6.91 -11.07 11.98
C ASP A 76 -5.50 -10.53 11.74
N PHE A 77 -4.58 -11.50 11.81
CA PHE A 77 -3.14 -11.40 11.86
C PHE A 77 -2.54 -10.70 10.63
N LEU A 78 -1.53 -9.87 10.86
CA LEU A 78 -0.75 -9.20 9.83
C LEU A 78 0.25 -10.16 9.20
N HIS A 79 0.15 -10.40 7.89
CA HIS A 79 1.13 -11.17 7.12
C HIS A 79 1.79 -10.27 6.08
N ARG A 80 3.09 -10.00 6.25
CA ARG A 80 3.91 -9.31 5.24
C ARG A 80 4.72 -10.37 4.51
N ALA A 81 4.59 -10.42 3.18
CA ALA A 81 5.39 -11.33 2.37
C ALA A 81 6.89 -11.07 2.62
N PRO A 82 7.68 -12.10 3.00
CA PRO A 82 9.13 -11.97 3.05
C PRO A 82 9.67 -11.79 1.63
N TYR A 83 10.50 -10.79 1.41
CA TYR A 83 11.25 -10.64 0.18
C TYR A 83 12.45 -11.58 0.23
N THR A 84 12.43 -12.67 -0.55
CA THR A 84 13.62 -13.48 -0.83
C THR A 84 14.26 -13.01 -2.13
N PRO A 85 15.47 -12.44 -2.10
CA PRO A 85 16.23 -12.20 -3.32
C PRO A 85 16.67 -13.56 -3.88
N THR A 86 16.17 -13.92 -5.06
CA THR A 86 16.78 -14.99 -5.85
C THR A 86 18.12 -14.46 -6.38
N ALA A 87 19.20 -15.09 -5.93
CA ALA A 87 20.56 -14.88 -6.43
C ALA A 87 20.70 -15.36 -7.88
#